data_AF-A0A925KVE9-F1
#
_entry.id   AF-A0A925KVE9-F1
#
_cell.length_a   1.000
_cell.length_b   1.000
_cell.length_c   1.000
_cell.angle_alpha   90.00
_cell.angle_beta   90.00
_cell.angle_gamma   90.00
#
_symmetry.space_group_name_H-M   'P 1'
#
loop_
_entity.id
_entity.type
_entity.pdbx_description
1 polymer ?
#
loop_
_entity_poly.entity_id
_entity_poly.type
_entity_poly.pdbx_seq_one_letter_code
_entity_poly.pdbx_strand_id
1 'polypeptide(L)' 'MVELHFPWTVGSQRRALKVAQPNGGGESYHVYIDKLYQGTLRKLDGRWSAHLNSLSILTTADICVLGDLIDTHFNQT' A
#
# COMPACT_ATOMS: atom_id res chain seq x y z
N MET A 1 0.43 15.79 -1.51
CA MET A 1 0.08 14.36 -1.69
C MET A 1 1.38 13.62 -1.92
N VAL A 2 1.71 12.65 -1.06
CA VAL A 2 2.96 11.89 -1.17
C VAL A 2 2.62 10.50 -1.74
N GLU A 3 3.36 10.09 -2.75
CA GLU A 3 3.12 8.87 -3.52
C GLU A 3 4.39 8.02 -3.57
N LEU A 4 4.25 6.71 -3.33
CA LEU A 4 5.33 5.75 -3.55
C LEU A 4 4.97 4.84 -4.73
N HIS A 5 5.94 4.64 -5.63
CA HIS A 5 5.80 3.83 -6.83
C HIS A 5 6.77 2.65 -6.76
N PHE A 6 6.23 1.43 -6.85
CA PHE A 6 7.05 0.22 -6.82
C PHE A 6 6.77 -0.65 -8.04
N PRO A 7 7.81 -1.22 -8.67
CA PRO A 7 7.61 -2.32 -9.59
C PRO A 7 7.17 -3.54 -8.80
N TRP A 8 5.97 -4.02 -9.05
CA TRP A 8 5.45 -5.23 -8.43
C TRP A 8 5.30 -6.32 -9.48
N THR A 9 5.58 -7.57 -9.13
CA THR A 9 5.55 -8.69 -10.08
C THR A 9 4.59 -9.73 -9.59
N VAL A 10 3.63 -10.10 -10.44
CA VAL A 10 2.67 -11.18 -10.17
C VAL A 10 2.84 -12.20 -11.28
N GLY A 11 3.43 -13.35 -10.93
CA GLY A 11 3.92 -14.30 -11.94
C GLY A 11 4.96 -13.63 -12.83
N SER A 12 4.72 -13.59 -14.14
CA SER A 12 5.60 -12.95 -15.14
C SER A 12 5.22 -11.51 -15.47
N GLN A 13 4.14 -10.96 -14.91
CA GLN A 13 3.67 -9.62 -15.24
C GLN A 13 4.22 -8.57 -14.27
N ARG A 14 4.85 -7.53 -14.81
CA ARG A 14 5.24 -6.33 -14.06
C ARG A 14 4.07 -5.35 -14.02
N ARG A 15 3.70 -4.94 -12.83
CA ARG A 15 2.62 -3.99 -12.54
C ARG A 15 3.16 -2.79 -11.78
N ALA A 16 2.50 -1.65 -11.92
CA ALA A 16 2.82 -0.44 -11.18
C ALA A 16 2.02 -0.40 -9.88
N LEU A 17 2.68 -0.62 -8.75
CA LEU A 17 2.05 -0.45 -7.45
C LEU A 17 2.24 0.98 -6.96
N LYS A 18 1.16 1.58 -6.46
CA LYS A 18 1.15 2.93 -5.91
C LYS A 18 0.51 2.95 -4.53
N VAL A 19 1.15 3.63 -3.59
CA VAL A 19 0.59 3.95 -2.27
C VAL A 19 0.46 5.46 -2.14
N ALA A 20 -0.70 5.96 -1.72
CA ALA A 20 -0.96 7.38 -1.55
C ALA A 20 -1.69 7.69 -0.25
N GLN A 21 -1.30 8.77 0.45
CA GLN A 21 -2.07 9.29 1.58
C GLN A 21 -3.33 10.02 1.08
N PRO A 22 -4.52 9.75 1.64
CA PRO A 22 -5.72 10.51 1.37
C PRO A 22 -5.55 11.95 1.88
N ASN A 23 -6.14 12.91 1.17
CA ASN A 23 -6.13 14.31 1.57
C ASN A 23 -6.76 14.43 2.98
N GLY A 24 -5.99 14.90 3.96
CA GLY A 24 -6.45 15.06 5.35
C GLY A 24 -5.56 14.42 6.42
N GLY A 25 -4.47 13.74 6.07
CA GLY A 25 -3.44 13.33 7.04
C GLY A 25 -3.83 12.16 7.96
N GLY A 26 -4.75 11.29 7.52
CA GLY A 26 -5.09 10.09 8.28
C GLY A 26 -3.99 9.00 8.20
N GLU A 27 -3.93 8.14 9.21
CA GLU A 27 -3.04 6.96 9.28
C GLU A 27 -3.38 5.84 8.27
N SER A 28 -4.29 6.11 7.33
CA SER A 28 -4.70 5.17 6.28
C SER A 28 -4.13 5.59 4.94
N TYR A 29 -3.61 4.63 4.17
CA TYR A 29 -3.03 4.81 2.86
C TYR A 29 -3.87 4.07 1.82
N HIS A 30 -4.09 4.68 0.66
CA HIS A 30 -4.75 4.02 -0.47
C HIS A 30 -3.72 3.22 -1.29
N VAL A 31 -4.07 1.98 -1.64
CA VAL A 31 -3.23 1.12 -2.46
C VAL A 31 -3.83 0.98 -3.85
N TYR A 32 -3.01 1.15 -4.88
CA TYR A 32 -3.38 1.03 -6.27
C TYR A 32 -2.42 0.09 -7.00
N ILE A 33 -2.94 -0.71 -7.91
CA ILE A 33 -2.15 -1.53 -8.85
C ILE A 33 -2.62 -1.16 -10.26
N ASP A 34 -1.71 -0.75 -11.12
CA ASP A 34 -2.01 -0.29 -12.49
C ASP A 34 -3.12 0.77 -12.53
N LYS A 35 -3.10 1.70 -11.56
CA LYS A 35 -4.10 2.76 -11.33
C LYS A 35 -5.46 2.26 -10.82
N LEU A 36 -5.67 0.96 -10.64
CA LEU A 36 -6.88 0.40 -10.06
C LEU A 36 -6.75 0.38 -8.53
N TYR A 37 -7.74 0.95 -7.85
CA TYR A 37 -7.82 0.93 -6.40
C TYR A 37 -8.00 -0.50 -5.87
N GLN A 38 -7.18 -0.85 -4.87
CA GLN A 38 -7.12 -2.20 -4.30
C GLN A 38 -7.63 -2.25 -2.87
N GLY A 39 -7.66 -1.10 -2.18
CA GLY A 39 -8.06 -1.01 -0.78
C GLY A 39 -7.27 0.02 -0.01
N THR A 40 -7.40 -0.05 1.31
CA THR A 40 -6.65 0.78 2.25
C THR A 40 -5.68 -0.04 3.09
N LEU A 41 -4.55 0.57 3.42
CA LEU A 41 -3.61 0.10 4.44
C LEU A 41 -3.71 1.03 5.66
N ARG A 42 -3.65 0.51 6.87
CA ARG A 42 -3.59 1.32 8.10
C ARG A 42 -2.68 0.63 9.12
N LYS A 43 -1.94 1.40 9.90
CA LYS A 43 -1.22 0.90 11.06
C LYS A 43 -2.14 0.92 12.29
N LEU A 44 -2.38 -0.23 12.91
CA LEU A 44 -3.19 -0.40 14.12
C LEU A 44 -2.33 -1.10 15.16
N ASP A 45 -2.16 -0.51 16.34
CA ASP A 45 -1.36 -1.08 17.44
C ASP A 45 0.05 -1.53 17.01
N GLY A 46 0.70 -0.71 16.17
CA GLY A 46 2.02 -1.00 15.62
C GLY A 46 2.07 -2.05 14.51
N ARG A 47 0.93 -2.62 14.10
CA ARG A 47 0.83 -3.61 13.02
C ARG A 47 0.12 -3.04 11.79
N TRP A 48 0.66 -3.34 10.62
CA TRP A 48 0.01 -2.99 9.36
C TRP A 48 -1.15 -3.95 9.07
N SER A 49 -2.32 -3.38 8.85
CA SER A 49 -3.54 -4.07 8.48
C SER A 49 -4.07 -3.49 7.17
N ALA A 50 -4.65 -4.34 6.33
CA ALA A 50 -5.19 -3.93 5.04
C ALA A 50 -6.67 -4.28 4.95
N HIS A 51 -7.47 -3.32 4.48
CA HIS A 51 -8.83 -3.57 4.04
C HIS A 51 -8.87 -3.54 2.52
N LEU A 52 -8.78 -4.73 1.93
CA LEU A 52 -8.65 -4.92 0.50
C LEU A 52 -9.98 -5.25 -0.15
N ASN A 53 -10.11 -4.87 -1.43
CA ASN A 53 -11.21 -5.31 -2.27
C ASN A 53 -11.19 -6.83 -2.42
N SER A 54 -12.35 -7.45 -2.62
CA SER A 54 -12.47 -8.92 -2.78
C SER A 54 -11.67 -9.50 -3.95
N LEU A 55 -11.39 -8.68 -4.96
CA LEU A 55 -10.59 -9.04 -6.14
C LEU A 55 -9.13 -8.60 -6.02
N SER A 56 -8.71 -8.11 -4.85
CA SER A 56 -7.32 -7.73 -4.64
C SER A 56 -6.44 -8.97 -4.73
N ILE A 57 -5.35 -8.81 -5.46
CA ILE A 57 -4.32 -9.83 -5.66
C ILE A 57 -3.17 -9.72 -4.65
N LEU A 58 -3.27 -8.77 -3.70
CA LEU A 58 -2.28 -8.57 -2.65
C LEU A 58 -2.42 -9.64 -1.58
N THR A 59 -1.28 -10.21 -1.20
CA THR A 59 -1.16 -11.19 -0.12
C THR A 59 -0.80 -10.51 1.19
N THR A 60 -0.86 -11.26 2.30
CA THR A 60 -0.35 -10.80 3.60
C THR A 60 1.13 -10.42 3.54
N ALA A 61 1.94 -11.12 2.75
CA ALA A 61 3.36 -10.80 2.60
C ALA A 61 3.55 -9.45 1.89
N ASP A 62 2.77 -9.19 0.83
CA ASP A 62 2.79 -7.89 0.15
C ASP A 62 2.41 -6.75 1.12
N ILE A 63 1.39 -6.97 1.95
CA ILE A 63 0.95 -5.99 2.97
C ILE A 63 2.08 -5.65 3.95
N CYS A 64 2.82 -6.64 4.44
CA CYS A 64 3.96 -6.40 5.34
C CYS A 64 5.04 -5.55 4.66
N VAL A 65 5.45 -5.91 3.45
CA VAL A 65 6.46 -5.15 2.69
C VAL A 65 6.00 -3.73 2.41
N LEU A 66 4.73 -3.54 2.05
CA LEU A 66 4.16 -2.21 1.84
C LEU A 66 4.17 -1.38 3.13
N GLY A 67 3.85 -2.00 4.26
CA GLY A 67 3.91 -1.37 5.57
C GLY A 67 5.31 -0.87 5.92
N ASP A 68 6.32 -1.72 5.74
CA ASP A 68 7.73 -1.38 6.03
C ASP A 68 8.24 -0.25 5.13
N LEU A 69 7.84 -0.26 3.85
CA LEU A 69 8.14 0.83 2.92
C LEU A 69 7.48 2.13 3.34
N ILE A 70 6.23 2.08 3.80
CA ILE A 70 5.53 3.27 4.29
C ILE A 70 6.24 3.84 5.52
N ASP A 71 6.61 2.99 6.48
CA ASP A 71 7.34 3.42 7.67
C ASP A 71 8.70 4.05 7.32
N THR A 72 9.40 3.48 6.34
CA THR A 72 10.71 3.99 5.89
C THR A 72 10.61 5.32 5.15
N HIS A 73 9.55 5.56 4.38
CA HIS A 73 9.49 6.70 3.47
C HIS A 73 8.57 7.84 3.93
N PHE A 74 7.56 7.56 4.75
CA PHE A 74 6.61 8.58 5.23
C PHE A 74 6.79 8.92 6.73
N ASN A 75 7.26 7.98 7.55
CA ASN A 75 7.30 8.15 9.01
C ASN A 75 8.71 8.48 9.56
N GLN A 76 9.67 8.87 8.72
CA GLN A 76 11.02 9.30 9.14
C GLN A 76 11.07 10.73 9.75
N THR A 77 10.06 11.11 10.53
CA THR A 77 10.05 12.36 11.32
C THR A 77 10.30 12.08 12.79
#